data_AF-A0A3N7HK87-F1
#
_entry.id   AF-A0A3N7HK87-F1
#
_cell.length_a   1.000
_cell.length_b   1.000
_cell.length_c   1.000
_cell.angle_alpha   90.00
_cell.angle_beta   90.00
_cell.angle_gamma   90.00
#
_symmetry.space_group_name_H-M   'P 1'
#
loop_
_entity.id
_entity.type
_entity.pdbx_description
1 polymer ?
#
loop_
_entity_poly.entity_id
_entity_poly.type
_entity_poly.pdbx_seq_one_letter_code
_entity_poly.pdbx_strand_id
1 'polypeptide(L)'
;MSLAGRFDWRWAGQPEPAPARAVVAFGPAARRLHARLQLMSAEEQARLHATASRDVMVVSGATAALPWIDGAAYAAPCPEAPNLWLPTLRRPDVACDLLAIALDRRHQRKPLLLWPDPSVLVPMDRQLPVSAALLARIAALWDDQPGAAA
;
A
#
# COMPACT_ATOMS: atom_id res chain seq x y z
N MET A 1 31.43 16.00 12.55
CA MET A 1 31.39 16.33 11.10
C MET A 1 30.35 15.45 10.45
N SER A 2 29.19 16.01 10.07
CA SER A 2 28.16 15.27 9.34
C SER A 2 28.36 15.55 7.85
N LEU A 3 28.83 14.56 7.10
CA LEU A 3 28.67 14.55 5.65
C LEU A 3 27.22 14.15 5.39
N ALA A 4 26.32 15.13 5.40
CA ALA A 4 24.96 14.94 4.90
C ALA A 4 25.00 14.86 3.36
N GLY A 5 25.59 13.78 2.84
CA GLY A 5 25.54 13.45 1.43
C GLY A 5 24.10 13.08 1.06
N ARG A 6 23.55 13.74 0.03
CA ARG A 6 22.32 13.28 -0.61
C ARG A 6 22.68 12.08 -1.46
N PHE A 7 22.18 10.90 -1.09
CA PHE A 7 22.26 9.72 -1.93
C PHE A 7 21.04 9.71 -2.86
N ASP A 8 21.30 9.93 -4.14
CA ASP A 8 20.30 9.71 -5.18
C ASP A 8 20.22 8.21 -5.44
N TRP A 9 19.01 7.68 -5.36
CA TRP A 9 18.70 6.27 -5.62
C TRP A 9 17.50 6.20 -6.57
N ARG A 10 17.33 5.06 -7.23
CA ARG A 10 16.30 4.83 -8.24
C ARG A 10 15.56 3.52 -7.97
N TRP A 11 14.38 3.43 -8.56
CA TRP A 11 13.65 2.17 -8.61
C TRP A 11 14.22 1.28 -9.70
N ALA A 12 14.52 0.04 -9.35
CA ALA A 12 14.92 -1.02 -10.25
C ALA A 12 13.84 -2.11 -10.32
N GLY A 13 13.81 -2.85 -11.42
CA GLY A 13 12.99 -4.05 -11.54
C GLY A 13 13.44 -5.11 -10.55
N GLN A 14 12.47 -5.82 -9.96
CA GLN A 14 12.77 -6.96 -9.10
C GLN A 14 12.71 -8.25 -9.94
N PRO A 15 13.81 -9.01 -10.05
CA PRO A 15 13.86 -10.18 -10.93
C PRO A 15 12.93 -11.30 -10.47
N GLU A 16 12.77 -11.47 -9.16
CA GLU A 16 11.83 -12.41 -8.57
C GLU A 16 10.79 -11.66 -7.72
N PRO A 17 9.51 -11.66 -8.12
CA PRO A 17 8.46 -10.97 -7.38
C PRO A 17 8.35 -11.45 -5.93
N ALA A 18 8.33 -10.52 -4.98
CA ALA A 18 8.06 -10.89 -3.58
C ALA A 18 6.62 -11.46 -3.43
N PRO A 19 6.41 -12.41 -2.50
CA PRO A 19 5.07 -12.94 -2.25
C PRO A 19 4.14 -11.83 -1.75
N ALA A 20 3.10 -11.53 -2.53
CA ALA A 20 2.20 -10.41 -2.24
C ALA A 20 1.52 -10.55 -0.88
N ARG A 21 1.57 -9.49 -0.07
CA ARG A 21 0.91 -9.38 1.25
C ARG A 21 -0.07 -8.22 1.32
N ALA A 22 -0.11 -7.37 0.29
CA ALA A 22 -1.13 -6.36 0.12
C ALA A 22 -1.42 -6.10 -1.36
N VAL A 23 -2.65 -5.68 -1.62
CA VAL A 23 -3.12 -5.08 -2.87
C VAL A 23 -3.10 -3.57 -2.68
N VAL A 24 -2.49 -2.86 -3.63
CA VAL A 24 -2.38 -1.41 -3.65
C VAL A 24 -3.04 -0.92 -4.93
N ALA A 25 -4.09 -0.13 -4.80
CA ALA A 25 -4.86 0.34 -5.92
C ALA A 25 -5.07 1.85 -5.84
N PHE A 26 -4.93 2.53 -6.99
CA PHE A 26 -5.09 3.97 -7.11
C PHE A 26 -6.27 4.32 -8.03
N GLY A 27 -6.89 5.48 -7.79
CA GLY A 27 -7.92 6.04 -8.67
C GLY A 27 -9.03 5.03 -9.02
N PRO A 28 -9.33 4.79 -10.32
CA PRO A 28 -10.35 3.82 -10.72
C PRO A 28 -10.11 2.38 -10.22
N ALA A 29 -8.85 1.96 -10.08
CA ALA A 29 -8.54 0.63 -9.54
C ALA A 29 -8.91 0.54 -8.05
N ALA A 30 -8.78 1.62 -7.29
CA ALA A 30 -9.22 1.66 -5.88
C ALA A 30 -10.74 1.45 -5.76
N ARG A 31 -11.52 2.04 -6.68
CA ARG A 31 -12.98 1.83 -6.75
C ARG A 31 -13.32 0.39 -7.10
N ARG A 32 -12.62 -0.21 -8.06
CA ARG A 32 -12.79 -1.64 -8.40
C ARG A 32 -12.42 -2.56 -7.24
N LEU A 33 -11.36 -2.24 -6.51
CA LEU A 33 -10.94 -2.99 -5.32
C LEU A 33 -12.02 -2.95 -4.24
N HIS A 34 -12.56 -1.76 -3.97
CA HIS A 34 -13.68 -1.59 -3.04
C HIS A 34 -14.91 -2.40 -3.46
N ALA A 35 -15.33 -2.31 -4.72
CA ALA A 35 -16.45 -3.09 -5.24
C ALA A 35 -16.20 -4.61 -5.13
N ARG A 36 -14.97 -5.06 -5.40
CA ARG A 36 -14.58 -6.47 -5.26
C ARG A 36 -14.72 -6.96 -3.82
N LEU A 37 -14.35 -6.14 -2.83
CA LEU A 37 -14.49 -6.47 -1.41
C LEU A 37 -15.96 -6.57 -0.99
N GLN A 38 -16.85 -5.73 -1.53
CA GLN A 38 -18.28 -5.80 -1.24
C GLN A 38 -18.93 -7.12 -1.69
N LEU A 39 -18.37 -7.75 -2.73
CA LEU A 39 -18.82 -9.05 -3.24
C LEU A 39 -18.22 -10.25 -2.49
N MET A 40 -17.24 -10.03 -1.60
CA MET A 40 -16.66 -11.10 -0.78
C MET A 40 -17.58 -11.43 0.39
N SER A 41 -17.58 -12.71 0.79
CA SER A 41 -18.26 -13.13 2.01
C SER A 41 -17.67 -12.45 3.25
N ALA A 42 -18.46 -12.39 4.34
CA ALA A 42 -17.99 -11.83 5.61
C ALA A 42 -16.77 -12.59 6.16
N GLU A 43 -16.67 -13.90 5.93
CA GLU A 43 -15.54 -14.72 6.36
C GLU A 43 -14.26 -14.37 5.59
N GLU A 44 -14.35 -14.16 4.27
CA GLU A 44 -13.20 -13.73 3.47
C GLU A 44 -12.77 -12.30 3.84
N GLN A 45 -13.73 -11.39 4.06
CA GLN A 45 -13.45 -10.03 4.53
C GLN A 45 -12.73 -10.01 5.87
N ALA A 46 -13.13 -10.86 6.82
CA ALA A 46 -12.52 -10.93 8.15
C ALA A 46 -11.02 -11.31 8.13
N ARG A 47 -10.52 -11.91 7.05
CA ARG A 47 -9.10 -12.25 6.86
C ARG A 47 -8.26 -11.09 6.33
N LEU A 48 -8.90 -9.95 6.02
CA LEU A 48 -8.30 -8.80 5.37
C LEU A 48 -8.34 -7.58 6.27
N HIS A 49 -7.35 -6.71 6.09
CA HIS A 49 -7.33 -5.38 6.69
C HIS A 49 -7.20 -4.34 5.58
N ALA A 50 -7.84 -3.19 5.75
CA ALA A 50 -7.80 -2.13 4.75
C ALA A 50 -7.50 -0.77 5.38
N THR A 51 -6.83 0.07 4.59
CA THR A 51 -6.74 1.51 4.79
C THR A 51 -6.97 2.19 3.45
N ALA A 52 -7.56 3.38 3.47
CA ALA A 52 -7.78 4.16 2.27
C ALA A 52 -7.58 5.65 2.56
N SER A 53 -7.11 6.36 1.54
CA SER A 53 -7.17 7.80 1.45
C SER A 53 -8.03 8.20 0.24
N ARG A 54 -7.98 9.47 -0.15
CA ARG A 54 -8.68 9.97 -1.34
C ARG A 54 -8.30 9.20 -2.60
N ASP A 55 -7.00 8.93 -2.78
CA ASP A 55 -6.47 8.45 -4.07
C ASP A 55 -5.96 7.01 -4.04
N VAL A 56 -5.74 6.44 -2.86
CA VAL A 56 -5.20 5.08 -2.70
C VAL A 56 -6.02 4.24 -1.73
N MET A 57 -6.20 2.98 -2.08
CA MET A 57 -6.70 1.94 -1.19
C MET A 57 -5.66 0.84 -1.09
N VAL A 58 -5.36 0.44 0.15
CA VAL A 58 -4.45 -0.67 0.45
C VAL A 58 -5.19 -1.71 1.26
N VAL A 59 -5.18 -2.96 0.76
CA VAL A 59 -5.78 -4.11 1.42
C VAL A 59 -4.69 -5.13 1.71
N SER A 60 -4.45 -5.45 2.97
CA SER A 60 -3.44 -6.43 3.40
C SER A 60 -4.09 -7.72 3.90
N GLY A 61 -3.35 -8.81 3.77
CA GLY A 61 -3.81 -10.15 4.14
C GLY A 61 -2.80 -11.23 3.80
N ALA A 62 -3.17 -12.48 4.04
CA ALA A 62 -2.44 -13.62 3.47
C ALA A 62 -2.61 -13.63 1.94
N THR A 63 -1.58 -14.05 1.20
CA THR A 63 -1.57 -14.05 -0.27
C THR A 63 -2.78 -14.75 -0.87
N ALA A 64 -3.20 -15.89 -0.29
CA ALA A 64 -4.36 -16.65 -0.74
C ALA A 64 -5.70 -15.94 -0.52
N ALA A 65 -5.76 -14.96 0.39
CA ALA A 65 -6.97 -14.19 0.68
C ALA A 65 -7.02 -12.85 -0.08
N LEU A 66 -5.93 -12.43 -0.73
CA LEU A 66 -5.88 -11.14 -1.40
C LEU A 66 -6.83 -11.12 -2.61
N PRO A 67 -7.60 -10.03 -2.80
CA PRO A 67 -8.42 -9.86 -3.99
C PRO A 67 -7.56 -9.54 -5.22
N TRP A 68 -7.46 -10.48 -6.16
CA TRP A 68 -6.81 -10.26 -7.44
C TRP A 68 -7.75 -9.47 -8.36
N ILE A 69 -7.33 -8.28 -8.79
CA ILE A 69 -8.12 -7.40 -9.66
C ILE A 69 -7.24 -6.73 -10.70
N ASP A 70 -7.83 -6.37 -11.83
CA ASP A 70 -7.12 -5.69 -12.90
C ASP A 70 -6.78 -4.24 -12.55
N GLY A 71 -5.54 -3.86 -12.84
CA GLY A 71 -4.99 -2.52 -12.62
C GLY A 71 -4.60 -2.22 -11.17
N ALA A 72 -4.68 -3.20 -10.27
CA ALA A 72 -4.01 -3.10 -8.99
C ALA A 72 -2.56 -3.55 -9.10
N ALA A 73 -1.75 -3.07 -8.17
CA ALA A 73 -0.41 -3.54 -7.94
C ALA A 73 -0.33 -4.21 -6.56
N TYR A 74 0.80 -4.84 -6.27
CA TYR A 74 0.96 -5.65 -5.07
C TYR A 74 2.18 -5.19 -4.29
N ALA A 75 2.10 -5.33 -2.97
CA ALA A 75 3.18 -4.98 -2.06
C ALA A 75 3.48 -6.12 -1.08
N ALA A 76 4.69 -6.13 -0.57
CA ALA A 76 5.13 -7.03 0.49
C ALA A 76 6.09 -6.29 1.45
N PRO A 77 6.20 -6.75 2.71
CA PRO A 77 7.30 -6.37 3.58
C PRO A 77 8.64 -6.69 2.92
N CYS A 78 9.58 -5.76 3.01
CA CYS A 78 10.96 -5.99 2.61
C CYS A 78 11.61 -6.98 3.59
N PRO A 79 12.24 -8.08 3.12
CA PRO A 79 12.87 -9.07 3.99
C PRO A 79 13.95 -8.49 4.90
N GLU A 80 14.74 -7.56 4.38
CA GLU A 80 15.84 -6.90 5.11
C GLU A 80 15.34 -5.81 6.07
N ALA A 81 14.12 -5.31 5.88
CA ALA A 81 13.52 -4.27 6.70
C ALA A 81 11.98 -4.46 6.79
N PRO A 82 11.46 -5.32 7.69
CA PRO A 82 10.04 -5.70 7.71
C PRO A 82 9.04 -4.56 7.96
N ASN A 83 9.50 -3.44 8.51
CA ASN A 83 8.68 -2.23 8.70
C ASN A 83 8.57 -1.38 7.42
N LEU A 84 9.36 -1.67 6.39
CA LEU A 84 9.31 -1.05 5.08
C LEU A 84 8.61 -2.01 4.11
N TRP A 85 7.48 -1.56 3.57
CA TRP A 85 6.74 -2.28 2.54
C TRP A 85 7.07 -1.68 1.17
N LEU A 86 7.25 -2.56 0.19
CA LEU A 86 7.66 -2.20 -1.17
C LEU A 86 6.75 -2.89 -2.20
N PRO A 87 6.66 -2.37 -3.44
CA PRO A 87 6.02 -3.08 -4.53
C PRO A 87 6.69 -4.44 -4.77
N THR A 88 5.93 -5.47 -5.12
CA THR A 88 6.50 -6.81 -5.34
C THR A 88 7.38 -6.90 -6.58
N LEU A 89 7.18 -5.99 -7.55
CA LEU A 89 7.88 -5.98 -8.85
C LEU A 89 9.01 -4.94 -8.94
N ARG A 90 9.17 -4.09 -7.93
CA ARG A 90 10.15 -3.00 -7.94
C ARG A 90 10.83 -2.89 -6.59
N ARG A 91 12.14 -2.67 -6.61
CA ARG A 91 12.96 -2.44 -5.42
C ARG A 91 13.79 -1.16 -5.56
N PRO A 92 14.14 -0.49 -4.46
CA PRO A 92 15.20 0.51 -4.49
C PRO A 92 16.53 -0.15 -4.92
N ASP A 93 17.36 0.58 -5.66
CA ASP A 93 18.75 0.23 -5.95
C ASP A 93 19.71 0.58 -4.79
N VAL A 94 19.20 1.17 -3.71
CA VAL A 94 19.87 1.39 -2.43
C VAL A 94 19.46 0.32 -1.41
N ALA A 95 20.30 0.11 -0.40
CA ALA A 95 20.03 -0.82 0.68
C ALA A 95 18.75 -0.44 1.46
N CYS A 96 17.84 -1.41 1.61
CA CYS A 96 16.52 -1.19 2.18
C CYS A 96 16.55 -0.84 3.68
N ASP A 97 17.56 -1.31 4.40
CA ASP A 97 17.80 -0.99 5.82
C ASP A 97 18.14 0.50 6.02
N LEU A 98 19.00 1.07 5.17
CA LEU A 98 19.31 2.50 5.16
C LEU A 98 18.07 3.34 4.85
N LEU A 99 17.27 2.89 3.87
CA LEU A 99 16.02 3.56 3.52
C LEU A 99 15.01 3.50 4.68
N ALA A 100 14.89 2.35 5.35
CA ALA A 100 14.03 2.19 6.51
C ALA A 100 14.46 3.09 7.68
N ILE A 101 15.77 3.20 7.96
CA ILE A 101 16.31 4.12 8.97
C ILE A 101 16.00 5.59 8.62
N ALA A 102 16.17 5.97 7.35
CA ALA A 102 15.88 7.33 6.90
C ALA A 102 14.39 7.66 7.04
N LEU A 103 13.51 6.72 6.67
CA LEU A 103 12.07 6.85 6.82
C LEU A 103 11.66 6.93 8.28
N ASP A 104 12.22 6.10 9.16
CA ASP A 104 11.92 6.12 10.60
C ASP A 104 12.28 7.45 11.26
N ARG A 105 13.46 8.00 10.93
CA ARG A 105 13.89 9.31 11.44
C ARG A 105 12.97 10.45 11.02
N ARG A 106 12.37 10.34 9.82
CA ARG A 106 11.51 11.38 9.24
C ARG A 106 10.03 11.19 9.59
N HIS A 107 9.60 9.94 9.72
CA HIS A 107 8.23 9.53 9.89
C HIS A 107 8.15 8.60 11.11
N GLN A 108 7.58 9.10 12.20
CA GLN A 108 7.43 8.36 13.46
C GLN A 108 6.26 7.36 13.42
N ARG A 109 6.13 6.64 12.30
CA ARG A 109 5.01 5.73 12.00
C ARG A 109 5.57 4.47 11.34
N LYS A 110 5.09 3.30 11.75
CA LYS A 110 5.51 1.99 11.22
C LYS A 110 4.32 1.01 11.28
N PRO A 111 4.14 0.12 10.29
CA PRO A 111 4.93 0.02 9.06
C PRO A 111 4.59 1.12 8.05
N LEU A 112 5.48 1.34 7.07
CA LEU A 112 5.30 2.29 5.97
C LEU A 112 5.39 1.57 4.63
N LEU A 113 4.42 1.82 3.75
CA LEU A 113 4.48 1.45 2.34
C LEU A 113 5.08 2.61 1.55
N LEU A 114 6.23 2.36 0.93
CA LEU A 114 6.86 3.29 0.00
C LEU A 114 6.47 2.90 -1.43
N TRP A 115 5.88 3.85 -2.17
CA TRP A 115 5.38 3.61 -3.51
C TRP A 115 6.12 4.46 -4.57
N PRO A 116 6.43 3.91 -5.77
CA PRO A 116 7.20 4.62 -6.79
C PRO A 116 6.39 5.67 -7.56
N ASP A 117 5.21 5.28 -8.03
CA ASP A 117 4.38 6.06 -8.94
C ASP A 117 2.89 5.72 -8.75
N PRO A 118 2.05 6.68 -8.33
CA PRO A 118 2.46 8.01 -7.85
C PRO A 118 3.40 7.89 -6.64
N SER A 119 4.33 8.84 -6.50
CA SER A 119 5.30 8.79 -5.40
C SER A 119 4.61 9.12 -4.08
N VAL A 120 4.24 8.08 -3.34
CA VAL A 120 3.49 8.18 -2.08
C VAL A 120 4.10 7.32 -0.99
N LEU A 121 3.89 7.76 0.25
CA LEU A 121 4.22 7.01 1.46
C LEU A 121 2.92 6.78 2.23
N VAL A 122 2.55 5.52 2.44
CA VAL A 122 1.28 5.16 3.09
C VAL A 122 1.57 4.52 4.45
N PRO A 123 1.14 5.13 5.57
CA PRO A 123 1.18 4.50 6.88
C PRO A 123 0.24 3.29 6.93
N MET A 124 0.81 2.14 7.29
CA MET A 124 0.11 0.84 7.35
C MET A 124 -0.41 0.52 8.76
N ASP A 125 -0.12 1.38 9.73
CA ASP A 125 -0.45 1.18 11.16
C ASP A 125 -1.92 1.49 11.50
N ARG A 126 -2.66 2.10 10.58
CA ARG A 126 -4.10 2.41 10.72
C ARG A 126 -5.01 1.49 9.92
N GLN A 127 -4.50 0.34 9.50
CA GLN A 127 -5.33 -0.64 8.84
C GLN A 127 -6.38 -1.19 9.82
N LEU A 128 -7.62 -1.28 9.35
CA LEU A 128 -8.73 -1.83 10.12
C LEU A 128 -9.24 -3.10 9.45
N PRO A 129 -9.78 -4.08 10.20
CA PRO A 129 -10.42 -5.25 9.62
C PRO A 129 -11.49 -4.86 8.59
N VAL A 130 -11.51 -5.55 7.44
CA VAL A 130 -12.53 -5.28 6.42
C VAL A 130 -13.90 -5.67 6.95
N SER A 131 -14.84 -4.74 6.82
CA SER A 131 -16.22 -4.89 7.24
C SER A 131 -17.11 -3.98 6.41
N ALA A 132 -18.42 -4.26 6.37
CA ALA A 132 -19.39 -3.42 5.68
C ALA A 132 -19.33 -1.95 6.16
N ALA A 133 -19.15 -1.73 7.47
CA ALA A 133 -19.04 -0.39 8.04
C ALA A 133 -17.78 0.35 7.57
N LEU A 134 -16.63 -0.35 7.51
CA LEU A 134 -15.40 0.24 6.97
C LEU A 134 -15.56 0.58 5.48
N LEU A 135 -16.13 -0.32 4.69
CA LEU A 135 -16.35 -0.10 3.26
C LEU A 135 -17.31 1.07 3.00
N ALA A 136 -18.38 1.21 3.78
CA ALA A 136 -19.27 2.36 3.69
C ALA A 136 -18.56 3.68 4.00
N ARG A 137 -17.70 3.70 5.04
CA ARG A 137 -16.90 4.89 5.39
C ARG A 137 -15.91 5.26 4.28
N ILE A 138 -15.30 4.27 3.64
CA ILE A 138 -14.38 4.50 2.52
C ILE A 138 -15.15 5.07 1.32
N ALA A 139 -16.36 4.58 1.02
CA ALA A 139 -17.20 5.16 -0.03
C ALA A 139 -17.58 6.62 0.28
N ALA A 140 -17.97 6.91 1.52
CA ALA A 140 -18.31 8.28 1.93
C ALA A 140 -17.13 9.27 1.81
N LEU A 141 -15.89 8.85 2.14
CA LEU A 141 -14.66 9.65 1.97
C LEU A 141 -14.47 10.15 0.51
N TRP A 142 -15.05 9.40 -0.40
CA TRP A 142 -14.81 9.43 -1.82
C TRP A 142 -15.96 10.09 -2.60
N ASP A 143 -17.16 10.10 -2.01
CA ASP A 143 -18.37 10.73 -2.55
C ASP A 143 -18.49 12.20 -2.10
N ASP A 144 -17.78 12.62 -1.05
CA ASP A 144 -17.67 14.02 -0.57
C ASP A 144 -16.81 14.91 -1.51
N GLN A 145 -16.89 14.65 -2.82
CA GLN A 145 -16.18 15.36 -3.88
C GLN A 145 -17.20 15.89 -4.90
N PRO A 146 -17.36 17.22 -5.04
CA PRO A 146 -17.80 17.78 -6.31
C PRO A 146 -16.73 17.45 -7.36
N GLY A 147 -17.15 16.89 -8.48
CA GLY A 147 -16.28 16.26 -9.47
C GLY A 147 -15.05 17.09 -9.84
N ALA A 148 -13.87 16.49 -9.72
CA ALA A 148 -12.73 16.86 -10.56
C ALA A 148 -13.03 16.32 -11.98
N ALA A 149 -13.86 17.07 -12.71
CA ALA A 149 -13.98 16.97 -14.14
C ALA A 149 -12.84 17.75 -14.80
N ALA A 150 -12.32 17.17 -15.88
CA ALA A 150 -11.29 17.64 -16.83
C ALA A 150 -9.86 17.14 -16.55
#